data_AF-A0A7J4TLN2-F1
#
_entry.id   AF-A0A7J4TLN2-F1
#
_cell.length_a   1.000
_cell.length_b   1.000
_cell.length_c   1.000
_cell.angle_alpha   90.00
_cell.angle_beta   90.00
_cell.angle_gamma   90.00
#
_symmetry.space_group_name_H-M   'P 1'
#
loop_
_entity.id
_entity.type
_entity.pdbx_description
1 polymer ?
#
loop_
_entity_poly.entity_id
_entity_poly.type
_entity_poly.pdbx_seq_one_letter_code
_entity_poly.pdbx_strand_id
1 'polypeptide(L)'
;GMLDHDIARAHKHYYHGAFELDDIELGEHSLMRLGNVIVPNSSYGEIIEQVLTPVLEEMYQDRLKETGKTGADAWLGFGSIHLVWELGKRIGTPDSLIYWAYKHQIPVVIPGITD
;
A
#
# COMPACT_ATOMS: atom_id res chain seq x y z
N GLY A 1 3.40 -3.43 5.54
CA GLY A 1 3.89 -2.56 6.63
C GLY A 1 4.00 -1.07 6.28
N MET A 2 5.09 -0.60 5.63
CA MET A 2 5.24 0.85 5.36
C MET A 2 4.41 1.33 4.17
N LEU A 3 4.44 0.57 3.07
CA LEU A 3 3.84 0.93 1.79
C LEU A 3 2.30 1.02 1.85
N ASP A 4 1.69 -0.01 2.40
CA ASP A 4 0.25 -0.13 2.62
C ASP A 4 -0.28 0.93 3.60
N HIS A 5 0.40 1.18 4.73
CA HIS A 5 -0.01 2.25 5.65
C HIS A 5 0.18 3.65 5.06
N ASP A 6 1.21 3.90 4.24
CA ASP A 6 1.37 5.17 3.51
C ASP A 6 0.17 5.44 2.59
N ILE A 7 -0.21 4.43 1.79
CA ILE A 7 -1.36 4.51 0.89
C ILE A 7 -2.66 4.68 1.67
N ALA A 8 -2.90 3.88 2.71
CA ALA A 8 -4.13 3.93 3.49
C ALA A 8 -4.31 5.29 4.18
N ARG A 9 -3.24 5.82 4.77
CA ARG A 9 -3.27 7.11 5.48
C ARG A 9 -3.43 8.32 4.58
N ALA A 10 -3.04 8.20 3.31
CA ALA A 10 -3.33 9.22 2.31
C ALA A 10 -4.84 9.32 1.97
N HIS A 11 -5.64 8.30 2.30
CA HIS A 11 -7.07 8.23 1.98
C HIS A 11 -7.98 8.33 3.22
N LYS A 12 -7.55 7.81 4.38
CA LYS A 12 -8.34 7.78 5.61
C LYS A 12 -7.49 8.03 6.86
N HIS A 13 -8.12 8.58 7.89
CA HIS A 13 -7.45 8.93 9.13
C HIS A 13 -7.28 7.75 10.07
N TYR A 14 -6.13 7.74 10.76
CA TYR A 14 -5.89 6.91 11.93
C TYR A 14 -6.02 7.78 13.18
N TYR A 15 -6.31 7.15 14.31
CA TYR A 15 -6.66 7.86 15.53
C TYR A 15 -5.65 7.56 16.63
N HIS A 16 -5.42 8.55 17.50
CA HIS A 16 -4.63 8.33 18.70
C HIS A 16 -5.43 7.46 19.69
N GLY A 17 -4.76 6.48 20.29
CA GLY A 17 -5.29 5.60 21.31
C GLY A 17 -4.29 5.41 22.43
N ALA A 18 -4.32 4.24 23.08
CA ALA A 18 -3.44 3.89 24.18
C ALA A 18 -2.91 2.46 24.02
N PHE A 19 -1.82 2.12 24.71
CA PHE A 19 -1.23 0.78 24.66
C PHE A 19 -2.06 -0.24 25.44
N GLU A 20 -2.83 0.24 26.42
CA GLU A 20 -3.59 -0.52 27.40
C GLU A 20 -5.03 -0.82 26.97
N LEU A 21 -5.41 -0.47 25.74
CA LEU A 21 -6.74 -0.77 25.20
C LEU A 21 -6.96 -2.28 25.06
N ASP A 22 -8.19 -2.73 25.32
CA ASP A 22 -8.57 -4.15 25.23
C ASP A 22 -8.77 -4.56 23.76
N ASP A 23 -7.94 -5.49 23.28
CA ASP A 23 -8.00 -5.98 21.91
C ASP A 23 -9.31 -6.76 21.61
N ILE A 24 -9.98 -7.33 22.62
CA ILE A 24 -11.29 -7.99 22.46
C ILE A 24 -12.34 -6.94 22.13
N GLU A 25 -12.44 -5.88 22.93
CA GLU A 25 -13.36 -4.76 22.71
C GLU A 25 -13.10 -4.08 21.36
N LEU A 26 -11.83 -3.83 21.02
CA LEU A 26 -11.47 -3.28 19.71
C LEU A 26 -11.96 -4.17 18.56
N GLY A 27 -11.83 -5.49 18.70
CA GLY A 27 -12.33 -6.46 17.73
C GLY A 27 -13.84 -6.41 17.55
N GLU A 28 -14.61 -6.28 18.64
CA GLU A 28 -16.07 -6.12 18.60
C GLU A 28 -16.50 -4.86 17.82
N HIS A 29 -15.67 -3.82 17.86
CA HIS A 29 -15.88 -2.56 17.14
C HIS A 29 -15.19 -2.49 15.75
N SER A 30 -14.62 -3.59 15.26
CA SER A 30 -13.88 -3.63 13.98
C SER A 30 -12.73 -2.62 13.90
N LEU A 31 -12.00 -2.49 15.00
CA LEU A 31 -10.83 -1.62 15.15
C LEU A 31 -9.56 -2.48 15.32
N MET A 32 -8.51 -2.12 14.59
CA MET A 32 -7.16 -2.66 14.76
C MET A 32 -6.29 -1.67 15.54
N ARG A 33 -5.19 -2.17 16.11
CA ARG A 33 -4.24 -1.36 16.89
C ARG A 33 -2.80 -1.53 16.40
N LEU A 34 -2.11 -0.41 16.27
CA LEU A 34 -0.68 -0.30 15.99
C LEU A 34 -0.03 0.47 17.15
N GLY A 35 0.41 -0.23 18.19
CA GLY A 35 0.92 0.41 19.40
C GLY A 35 -0.17 1.21 20.12
N ASN A 36 -0.06 2.55 20.10
CA ASN A 36 -1.08 3.49 20.60
C ASN A 36 -1.85 4.21 19.47
N VAL A 37 -1.90 3.61 18.28
CA VAL A 37 -2.66 4.12 17.14
C VAL A 37 -3.80 3.16 16.84
N ILE A 38 -5.02 3.68 16.68
CA ILE A 38 -6.20 2.93 16.30
C ILE A 38 -6.45 3.09 14.80
N VAL A 39 -6.67 1.96 14.15
CA VAL A 39 -6.89 1.82 12.71
C VAL A 39 -8.23 1.15 12.50
N PRO A 40 -9.31 1.90 12.15
CA PRO A 40 -10.57 1.26 11.77
C PRO A 40 -10.36 0.35 10.57
N ASN A 41 -11.00 -0.82 10.54
CA ASN A 41 -10.89 -1.76 9.41
C ASN A 41 -11.24 -1.10 8.07
N SER A 42 -12.28 -0.24 8.07
CA SER A 42 -12.72 0.56 6.92
C SER A 42 -11.72 1.63 6.46
N SER A 43 -10.68 1.92 7.27
CA SER A 43 -9.62 2.87 6.94
C SER A 43 -8.36 2.20 6.40
N TYR A 44 -8.34 0.86 6.33
CA TYR A 44 -7.21 0.10 5.82
C TYR A 44 -7.64 -0.94 4.78
N GLY A 45 -8.27 -2.04 5.19
CA GLY A 45 -8.51 -3.20 4.32
C GLY A 45 -9.30 -2.84 3.06
N GLU A 46 -10.49 -2.24 3.24
CA GLU A 46 -11.37 -1.85 2.13
C GLU A 46 -10.71 -0.81 1.22
N ILE A 47 -10.01 0.17 1.80
CA ILE A 47 -9.35 1.24 1.05
C ILE A 47 -8.20 0.69 0.20
N ILE A 48 -7.37 -0.17 0.80
CA ILE A 48 -6.22 -0.76 0.11
C ILE A 48 -6.68 -1.61 -1.05
N GLU A 49 -7.70 -2.45 -0.86
CA GLU A 49 -8.24 -3.28 -1.93
C GLU A 49 -8.83 -2.42 -3.05
N GLN A 50 -9.65 -1.40 -2.72
CA GLN A 50 -10.26 -0.50 -3.69
C GLN A 50 -9.23 0.28 -4.52
N VAL A 51 -8.14 0.71 -3.89
CA VAL A 51 -7.12 1.56 -4.54
C VAL A 51 -6.11 0.71 -5.31
N LEU A 52 -5.60 -0.39 -4.74
CA LEU A 52 -4.53 -1.17 -5.36
C LEU A 52 -5.01 -2.12 -6.45
N THR A 53 -6.15 -2.79 -6.26
CA THR A 53 -6.63 -3.80 -7.22
C THR A 53 -6.69 -3.29 -8.67
N PRO A 54 -7.34 -2.15 -8.98
CA PRO A 54 -7.40 -1.67 -10.37
C PRO A 54 -6.02 -1.32 -10.91
N VAL A 55 -5.16 -0.73 -10.07
CA VAL A 55 -3.81 -0.30 -10.46
C VAL A 55 -2.91 -1.49 -10.77
N LEU A 56 -2.96 -2.53 -9.94
CA LEU A 56 -2.19 -3.75 -10.14
C LEU A 56 -2.62 -4.49 -11.41
N GLU A 57 -3.92 -4.49 -11.72
CA GLU A 57 -4.43 -5.06 -12.97
C GLU A 57 -3.91 -4.26 -14.18
N GLU A 58 -4.00 -2.94 -14.17
CA GLU A 58 -3.45 -2.11 -15.24
C GLU A 58 -1.95 -2.32 -15.42
N MET A 59 -1.19 -2.34 -14.32
CA MET A 59 0.24 -2.62 -14.33
C MET A 59 0.54 -3.99 -14.95
N TYR A 60 -0.23 -5.02 -14.57
CA TYR A 60 -0.06 -6.35 -15.16
C TYR A 60 -0.31 -6.31 -16.68
N GLN A 61 -1.39 -5.66 -17.14
CA GLN A 61 -1.67 -5.53 -18.57
C GLN A 61 -0.57 -4.77 -19.33
N ASP A 62 0.01 -3.72 -18.74
CA ASP A 62 1.13 -3.01 -19.33
C ASP A 62 2.37 -3.91 -19.41
N ARG A 63 2.66 -4.68 -18.35
CA ARG A 63 3.75 -5.66 -18.34
C ARG A 63 3.58 -6.76 -19.40
N LEU A 64 2.36 -7.26 -19.62
CA LEU A 64 2.07 -8.23 -20.68
C LEU A 64 2.40 -7.65 -22.06
N LYS A 65 1.99 -6.41 -22.33
CA LYS A 65 2.21 -5.72 -23.62
C LYS A 65 3.69 -5.39 -23.85
N GLU A 66 4.39 -4.92 -22.83
CA GLU A 66 5.80 -4.52 -22.92
C GLU A 66 6.74 -5.72 -23.08
N THR A 67 6.47 -6.82 -22.37
CA THR A 67 7.39 -7.95 -22.30
C THR A 67 7.01 -9.11 -23.21
N GLY A 68 5.73 -9.21 -23.60
CA GLY A 68 5.17 -10.39 -24.30
C GLY A 68 5.15 -11.66 -23.44
N LYS A 69 5.47 -11.57 -22.14
CA LYS A 69 5.50 -12.69 -21.20
C LYS A 69 4.19 -12.75 -20.42
N THR A 70 3.88 -13.89 -19.82
CA THR A 70 2.65 -14.11 -19.05
C THR A 70 2.97 -14.68 -17.67
N GLY A 71 1.99 -14.64 -16.75
CA GLY A 71 2.15 -15.17 -15.40
C GLY A 71 3.27 -14.48 -14.63
N ALA A 72 4.06 -15.25 -13.88
CA ALA A 72 5.16 -14.72 -13.08
C ALA A 72 6.26 -14.07 -13.94
N ASP A 73 6.47 -14.55 -15.17
CA ASP A 73 7.53 -14.09 -16.06
C ASP A 73 7.31 -12.65 -16.55
N ALA A 74 6.06 -12.17 -16.53
CA ALA A 74 5.73 -10.77 -16.81
C ALA A 74 6.44 -9.79 -15.84
N TRP A 75 6.82 -10.26 -14.66
CA TRP A 75 7.45 -9.45 -13.61
C TRP A 75 8.98 -9.58 -13.56
N LEU A 76 9.60 -10.33 -14.47
CA LEU A 76 11.07 -10.40 -14.54
C LEU A 76 11.69 -9.01 -14.74
N GLY A 77 12.63 -8.66 -13.88
CA GLY A 77 13.27 -7.33 -13.83
C GLY A 77 12.45 -6.27 -13.10
N PHE A 78 11.25 -6.59 -12.62
CA PHE A 78 10.36 -5.68 -11.90
C PHE A 78 10.45 -5.90 -10.39
N GLY A 79 11.34 -5.17 -9.73
CA GLY A 79 11.46 -5.15 -8.26
C GLY A 79 10.61 -4.09 -7.55
N SER A 80 10.70 -4.06 -6.22
CA SER A 80 9.96 -3.13 -5.34
C SER A 80 10.17 -1.64 -5.68
N ILE A 81 11.36 -1.26 -6.17
CA ILE A 81 11.62 0.11 -6.65
C ILE A 81 10.63 0.48 -7.76
N HIS A 82 10.47 -0.38 -8.76
CA HIS A 82 9.58 -0.14 -9.89
C HIS A 82 8.12 -0.12 -9.45
N LEU A 83 7.75 -1.02 -8.54
CA LEU A 83 6.41 -1.05 -7.98
C LEU A 83 6.08 0.26 -7.25
N VAL A 84 6.94 0.71 -6.34
CA VAL A 84 6.72 1.94 -5.58
C VAL A 84 6.64 3.15 -6.51
N TRP A 85 7.45 3.21 -7.57
CA TRP A 85 7.37 4.29 -8.55
C TRP A 85 6.09 4.25 -9.39
N GLU A 86 5.65 3.08 -9.86
CA GLU A 86 4.39 2.96 -10.59
C GLU A 86 3.19 3.31 -9.71
N LEU A 87 3.17 2.86 -8.45
CA LEU A 87 2.14 3.26 -7.49
C LEU A 87 2.18 4.76 -7.21
N GLY A 88 3.36 5.32 -6.92
CA GLY A 88 3.53 6.75 -6.69
C GLY A 88 3.09 7.62 -7.88
N LYS A 89 3.28 7.13 -9.11
CA LYS A 89 2.82 7.77 -10.34
C LYS A 89 1.30 7.72 -10.52
N ARG A 90 0.67 6.56 -10.24
CA ARG A 90 -0.74 6.31 -10.53
C ARG A 90 -1.69 6.77 -9.42
N ILE A 91 -1.31 6.58 -8.16
CA ILE A 91 -2.16 6.81 -6.98
C ILE A 91 -1.51 7.70 -5.92
N GLY A 92 -0.26 8.12 -6.11
CA GLY A 92 0.41 8.98 -5.15
C GLY A 92 -0.28 10.33 -4.99
N THR A 93 -0.44 10.78 -3.75
CA THR A 93 -0.90 12.14 -3.40
C THR A 93 0.25 12.91 -2.74
N PRO A 94 0.22 14.26 -2.70
CA PRO A 94 1.26 15.02 -2.01
C PRO A 94 1.46 14.67 -0.53
N ASP A 95 0.48 14.01 0.09
CA ASP A 95 0.51 13.54 1.47
C ASP A 95 1.14 12.15 1.63
N SER A 96 1.45 11.44 0.53
CA SER A 96 2.05 10.11 0.56
C SER A 96 3.55 10.13 0.24
N LEU A 97 4.30 9.25 0.91
CA LEU A 97 5.73 9.06 0.66
C LEU A 97 5.98 8.53 -0.75
N ILE A 98 5.15 7.60 -1.24
CA ILE A 98 5.32 7.01 -2.57
C ILE A 98 5.25 8.04 -3.70
N TYR A 99 4.43 9.09 -3.55
CA TYR A 99 4.34 10.19 -4.50
C TYR A 99 5.69 10.90 -4.66
N TRP A 100 6.31 11.24 -3.53
CA TRP A 100 7.60 11.92 -3.51
C TRP A 100 8.75 11.00 -3.94
N ALA A 101 8.69 9.72 -3.56
CA ALA A 101 9.67 8.73 -4.00
C ALA A 101 9.69 8.61 -5.53
N TYR A 102 8.51 8.53 -6.16
CA TYR A 102 8.39 8.58 -7.63
C TYR A 102 8.89 9.91 -8.20
N LYS A 103 8.39 11.04 -7.70
CA LYS A 103 8.69 12.38 -8.25
C LYS A 103 10.17 12.74 -8.22
N HIS A 104 10.91 12.24 -7.22
CA HIS A 104 12.34 12.48 -7.07
C HIS A 104 13.22 11.28 -7.43
N GLN A 105 12.64 10.20 -7.99
CA GLN A 105 13.36 9.00 -8.38
C GLN A 105 14.19 8.41 -7.22
N ILE A 106 13.62 8.42 -6.02
CA ILE A 106 14.24 7.86 -4.82
C ILE A 106 13.92 6.36 -4.78
N PRO A 107 14.93 5.46 -4.76
CA PRO A 107 14.69 4.03 -4.75
C PRO A 107 14.20 3.56 -3.37
N VAL A 108 13.08 2.84 -3.35
CA VAL A 108 12.54 2.20 -2.15
C VAL A 108 12.61 0.69 -2.32
N VAL A 109 13.42 0.02 -1.49
CA VAL A 109 13.63 -1.43 -1.55
C VAL A 109 12.86 -2.10 -0.42
N ILE A 110 11.92 -2.97 -0.79
CA ILE A 110 11.09 -3.77 0.12
C ILE A 110 11.34 -5.24 -0.19
N PRO A 111 12.20 -5.95 0.57
CA PRO A 111 12.50 -7.36 0.32
C PRO A 111 11.34 -8.31 0.67
N GLY A 112 10.61 -8.02 1.75
CA GLY A 112 9.45 -8.79 2.22
C GLY A 112 8.15 -8.05 1.94
N ILE A 113 7.77 -7.90 0.67
CA ILE A 113 6.60 -7.10 0.30
C ILE A 113 5.25 -7.81 0.54
N THR A 114 5.28 -9.13 0.69
CA THR A 114 4.10 -9.97 0.90
C THR A 114 3.81 -10.26 2.36
N ASP A 115 4.58 -9.67 3.27
CA ASP A 115 4.40 -9.73 4.73
C ASP A 115 3.52 -8.55 5.19
#